data_AF-A0A9Q0BNA1-F1
#
_entry.id   AF-A0A9Q0BNA1-F1
#
_cell.length_a   1.000
_cell.length_b   1.000
_cell.length_c   1.000
_cell.angle_alpha   90.00
_cell.angle_beta   90.00
_cell.angle_gamma   90.00
#
_symmetry.space_group_name_H-M   'P 1'
#
loop_
_entity.id
_entity.type
_entity.pdbx_description
1 polymer ?
#
loop_
_entity_poly.entity_id
_entity_poly.type
_entity_poly.pdbx_seq_one_letter_code
_entity_poly.pdbx_strand_id
1 'polypeptide(L)'
;MRDAFARSCCALSLVLVVLIPVTGAWRSFKVILASIDFEANEKVVDLRVDLQNELGESKVSIDMKTLEDLDDVQLAVDIGLETDKGNYSTLINRTLNFCKLMKQRTSDPLLRGIYEDLLKHGNFIKECPIRRGTYSLTNYKVDEEMLPSFLPEAKFRFGLQISKPKGGVIVRSIVFGRIDKSKGFDNLKRFSLG
;
A
#
# COMPACT_ATOMS: atom_id res chain seq x y z
N MET A 1 -44.25 41.21 12.21
CA MET A 1 -43.54 40.79 10.99
C MET A 1 -42.01 40.64 11.16
N ARG A 2 -41.37 41.12 12.24
CA ARG A 2 -39.91 41.01 12.43
C ARG A 2 -39.43 39.66 13.03
N ASP A 3 -40.29 38.91 13.71
CA ASP A 3 -39.88 37.67 14.40
C ASP A 3 -39.83 36.41 13.53
N ALA A 4 -40.59 36.38 12.42
CA ALA A 4 -40.58 35.25 11.49
C ALA A 4 -39.30 35.21 10.64
N PHE A 5 -38.74 36.38 10.34
CA PHE A 5 -37.54 36.52 9.51
C PHE A 5 -36.27 36.09 10.25
N ALA A 6 -36.19 36.38 11.55
CA ALA A 6 -35.05 36.00 12.40
C ALA A 6 -34.93 34.49 12.60
N ARG A 7 -36.06 33.77 12.75
CA ARG A 7 -36.07 32.30 12.88
C ARG A 7 -35.67 31.58 11.58
N SER A 8 -36.10 32.11 10.44
CA SER A 8 -35.77 31.56 9.13
C SER A 8 -34.27 31.70 8.80
N CYS A 9 -33.67 32.83 9.20
CA CYS A 9 -32.24 33.09 8.99
C CYS A 9 -31.36 32.14 9.83
N CYS A 10 -31.69 31.94 11.12
CA CYS A 10 -30.97 31.01 12.00
C CYS A 10 -31.02 29.56 11.51
N ALA A 11 -32.17 29.10 10.99
CA ALA A 11 -32.33 27.76 10.46
C ALA A 11 -31.51 27.55 9.17
N LEU A 12 -31.46 28.55 8.28
CA LEU A 12 -30.63 28.50 7.07
C LEU A 12 -29.13 28.48 7.38
N SER A 13 -28.68 29.26 8.37
CA SER A 13 -27.28 29.24 8.80
C SER A 13 -26.88 27.92 9.47
N LEU A 14 -27.78 27.26 10.23
CA LEU A 14 -27.52 25.93 10.80
C LEU A 14 -27.44 24.85 9.73
N VAL A 15 -28.30 24.90 8.70
CA VAL A 15 -28.25 23.97 7.55
C VAL A 15 -26.96 24.16 6.74
N LEU A 16 -26.51 25.40 6.55
CA LEU A 16 -25.24 25.70 5.90
C LEU A 16 -24.02 25.18 6.66
N VAL A 17 -24.04 25.19 8.00
CA VAL A 17 -22.95 24.63 8.84
C VAL A 17 -22.92 23.10 8.80
N VAL A 18 -24.07 22.43 8.73
CA VAL A 18 -24.18 20.97 8.61
C VAL A 18 -23.80 20.46 7.21
N LEU A 19 -24.00 21.31 6.18
CA LEU A 19 -23.64 21.03 4.80
C LEU A 19 -22.25 21.56 4.39
N ILE A 20 -21.47 22.18 5.29
CA ILE A 20 -20.05 22.39 5.02
C ILE A 20 -19.51 20.97 4.91
N PRO A 21 -19.09 20.49 3.70
CA PRO A 21 -18.32 19.27 3.65
C PRO A 21 -17.18 19.57 4.60
N VAL A 22 -17.00 18.74 5.64
CA VAL A 22 -15.79 18.80 6.45
C VAL A 22 -14.68 18.71 5.43
N THR A 23 -14.13 19.85 5.04
CA THR A 23 -12.96 19.96 4.18
C THR A 23 -11.82 19.64 5.13
N GLY A 24 -11.88 18.44 5.70
CA GLY A 24 -10.74 17.76 6.26
C GLY A 24 -9.77 17.78 5.11
N ALA A 25 -8.76 18.63 5.25
CA ALA A 25 -7.68 18.75 4.29
C ALA A 25 -7.29 17.33 3.90
N TRP A 26 -7.67 16.91 2.70
CA TRP A 26 -7.30 15.62 2.15
C TRP A 26 -5.78 15.67 2.02
N ARG A 27 -5.11 15.11 3.03
CA ARG A 27 -3.67 14.90 2.98
C ARG A 27 -3.46 13.84 1.91
N SER A 28 -3.12 14.24 0.69
CA SER A 28 -2.65 13.28 -0.29
C SER A 28 -1.17 13.00 -0.03
N PHE A 29 -0.87 11.73 0.22
CA PHE A 29 0.50 11.22 0.16
C PHE A 29 0.86 11.02 -1.31
N LYS A 30 2.15 11.00 -1.61
CA LYS A 30 2.65 10.53 -2.89
C LYS A 30 3.70 9.46 -2.64
N VAL A 31 3.44 8.23 -3.08
CA VAL A 31 4.41 7.13 -2.95
C VAL A 31 5.21 6.99 -4.23
N ILE A 32 6.53 7.08 -4.11
CA ILE A 32 7.45 6.98 -5.23
C ILE A 32 8.44 5.85 -4.95
N LEU A 33 8.43 4.85 -5.81
CA LEU A 33 9.33 3.71 -5.76
C LEU A 33 10.64 4.06 -6.46
N ALA A 34 11.76 3.88 -5.77
CA ALA A 34 13.08 4.19 -6.26
C ALA A 34 13.74 2.98 -6.94
N SER A 35 13.64 1.81 -6.32
CA SER A 35 14.21 0.57 -6.85
C SER A 35 13.51 -0.66 -6.25
N ILE A 36 13.59 -1.77 -6.98
CA ILE A 36 13.12 -3.08 -6.54
C ILE A 36 14.23 -4.07 -6.79
N ASP A 37 14.80 -4.61 -5.72
CA ASP A 37 15.73 -5.72 -5.77
C ASP A 37 14.96 -7.01 -5.52
N PHE A 38 15.26 -8.07 -6.27
CA PHE A 38 14.65 -9.37 -6.04
C PHE A 38 15.57 -10.53 -6.38
N GLU A 39 15.37 -11.63 -5.68
CA GLU A 39 16.01 -12.92 -5.91
C GLU A 39 14.91 -13.98 -5.89
N ALA A 40 14.93 -14.88 -6.86
CA ALA A 40 13.94 -15.95 -6.99
C ALA A 40 14.61 -17.31 -7.18
N ASN A 41 14.00 -18.35 -6.61
CA ASN A 41 14.37 -19.72 -6.88
C ASN A 41 13.75 -20.16 -8.21
N GLU A 42 14.56 -20.11 -9.27
CA GLU A 42 14.16 -20.43 -10.64
C GLU A 42 13.62 -21.86 -10.83
N LYS A 43 13.88 -22.77 -9.88
CA LYS A 43 13.31 -24.13 -9.90
C LYS A 43 11.83 -24.17 -9.47
N VAL A 44 11.39 -23.14 -8.75
CA VAL A 44 10.04 -23.05 -8.17
C VAL A 44 9.21 -21.99 -8.89
N VAL A 45 9.80 -20.85 -9.22
CA VAL A 45 9.12 -19.74 -9.92
C VAL A 45 10.01 -19.09 -10.97
N ASP A 46 9.43 -18.67 -12.07
CA ASP A 46 10.00 -17.68 -13.00
C ASP A 46 9.34 -16.33 -12.68
N LEU A 47 10.14 -15.34 -12.30
CA LEU A 47 9.69 -14.05 -11.79
C LEU A 47 10.29 -12.92 -12.63
N ARG A 48 9.42 -12.03 -13.11
CA ARG A 48 9.79 -10.79 -13.79
C ARG A 48 9.15 -9.62 -13.09
N VAL A 49 9.94 -8.58 -12.86
CA VAL A 49 9.50 -7.35 -12.22
C VAL A 49 9.95 -6.18 -13.08
N ASP A 50 9.01 -5.29 -13.38
CA ASP A 50 9.23 -4.06 -14.13
C ASP A 50 8.74 -2.88 -13.31
N LEU A 51 9.61 -1.89 -13.12
CA LEU A 51 9.31 -0.65 -12.42
C LEU A 51 9.38 0.51 -13.42
N GLN A 52 8.25 1.14 -13.67
CA GLN A 52 8.13 2.30 -14.53
C GLN A 52 7.88 3.55 -13.69
N ASN A 53 8.73 4.55 -13.87
CA ASN A 53 8.61 5.84 -13.20
C ASN A 53 8.32 6.93 -14.23
N GLU A 54 7.13 7.52 -14.16
CA GLU A 54 6.66 8.54 -15.12
C GLU A 54 6.06 9.73 -14.37
N LEU A 55 6.55 10.94 -14.62
CA LEU A 55 5.98 12.20 -14.08
C LEU A 55 5.76 12.17 -12.54
N GLY A 56 6.66 11.47 -11.85
CA GLY A 56 6.64 11.28 -10.41
C GLY A 56 5.63 10.24 -9.90
N GLU A 57 4.95 9.49 -10.77
CA GLU A 57 4.23 8.28 -10.40
C GLU A 57 5.10 7.05 -10.63
N SER A 58 4.94 6.05 -9.78
CA SER A 58 5.61 4.76 -9.90
C SER A 58 4.59 3.67 -10.15
N LYS A 59 4.79 2.89 -11.20
CA LYS A 59 3.97 1.75 -11.59
C LYS A 59 4.82 0.49 -11.60
N VAL A 60 4.30 -0.59 -11.03
CA VAL A 60 4.98 -1.88 -10.96
C VAL A 60 4.20 -2.92 -11.74
N SER A 61 4.88 -3.63 -12.63
CA SER A 61 4.35 -4.83 -13.27
C SER A 61 5.13 -6.05 -12.79
N ILE A 62 4.43 -7.10 -12.43
CA ILE A 62 5.00 -8.35 -11.93
C ILE A 62 4.37 -9.50 -12.71
N ASP A 63 5.20 -10.34 -13.33
CA ASP A 63 4.79 -11.60 -13.91
C ASP A 63 5.49 -12.74 -13.17
N MET A 64 4.69 -13.61 -12.54
CA MET A 64 5.19 -14.74 -11.77
C MET A 64 4.57 -16.03 -12.31
N LYS A 65 5.42 -16.92 -12.81
CA LYS A 65 5.02 -18.26 -13.23
C LYS A 65 5.50 -19.28 -12.20
N THR A 66 4.56 -19.92 -11.51
CA THR A 66 4.86 -21.04 -10.61
C THR A 66 5.11 -22.30 -11.44
N LEU A 67 6.16 -23.05 -11.12
CA LEU A 67 6.56 -24.27 -11.84
C LEU A 67 6.03 -25.56 -11.20
N GLU A 68 5.51 -25.46 -9.98
CA GLU A 68 4.90 -26.52 -9.19
C GLU A 68 3.75 -25.97 -8.34
N ASP A 69 2.93 -26.86 -7.78
CA ASP A 69 1.88 -26.49 -6.82
C ASP A 69 2.52 -26.13 -5.46
N LEU A 70 2.08 -25.03 -4.86
CA LEU A 70 2.52 -24.58 -3.54
C LEU A 70 1.35 -24.71 -2.56
N ASP A 71 1.38 -25.77 -1.75
CA ASP A 71 0.30 -26.06 -0.80
C ASP A 71 0.16 -25.01 0.29
N ASP A 72 1.28 -24.46 0.72
CA ASP A 72 1.35 -23.46 1.77
C ASP A 72 2.60 -22.57 1.62
N VAL A 73 2.46 -21.30 2.00
CA VAL A 73 3.48 -20.27 1.82
C VAL A 73 3.51 -19.34 3.04
N GLN A 74 4.73 -19.09 3.54
CA GLN A 74 5.00 -18.08 4.56
C GLN A 74 5.52 -16.79 3.92
N LEU A 75 4.97 -15.67 4.35
CA LEU A 75 5.35 -14.31 3.98
C LEU A 75 6.01 -13.66 5.20
N ALA A 76 7.30 -13.38 5.16
CA ALA A 76 7.93 -12.49 6.12
C ALA A 76 7.99 -11.08 5.51
N VAL A 77 7.38 -10.12 6.18
CA VAL A 77 7.24 -8.73 5.73
C VAL A 77 7.94 -7.82 6.73
N ASP A 78 8.85 -6.98 6.25
CA ASP A 78 9.45 -5.91 7.03
C ASP A 78 9.23 -4.54 6.39
N ILE A 79 8.96 -3.53 7.22
CA ILE A 79 8.89 -2.13 6.81
C ILE A 79 9.82 -1.33 7.71
N GLY A 80 10.75 -0.60 7.11
CA GLY A 80 11.63 0.31 7.81
C GLY A 80 11.62 1.70 7.21
N LEU A 81 11.90 2.71 8.05
CA LEU A 81 12.09 4.10 7.61
C LEU A 81 13.56 4.48 7.74
N GLU A 82 14.06 5.27 6.79
CA GLU A 82 15.42 5.82 6.84
C GLU A 82 15.51 6.80 8.03
N THR A 83 16.38 6.51 9.00
CA THR A 83 16.64 7.40 10.16
C THR A 83 17.89 8.23 9.95
N ASP A 84 18.93 7.62 9.38
CA ASP A 84 20.14 8.28 8.91
C ASP A 84 20.40 7.85 7.47
N LYS A 85 21.20 8.61 6.71
CA LYS A 85 21.50 8.27 5.31
C LYS A 85 22.00 6.82 5.19
N GLY A 86 21.22 5.97 4.53
CA GLY A 86 21.50 4.55 4.33
C GLY A 86 21.12 3.61 5.49
N ASN A 87 20.72 4.13 6.65
CA ASN A 87 20.31 3.33 7.81
C ASN A 87 18.79 3.35 7.96
N TYR A 88 18.19 2.15 8.02
CA TYR A 88 16.75 1.98 8.15
C TYR A 88 16.41 1.38 9.51
N SER A 89 15.48 2.01 10.22
CA SER A 89 14.89 1.46 11.45
C SER A 89 13.61 0.69 11.12
N THR A 90 13.57 -0.59 11.45
CA THR A 90 12.40 -1.45 11.24
C THR A 90 11.26 -1.05 12.15
N LEU A 91 10.11 -0.70 11.57
CA LEU A 91 8.87 -0.38 12.28
C LEU A 91 7.91 -1.57 12.34
N ILE A 92 7.86 -2.34 11.26
CA ILE A 92 7.01 -3.51 11.14
C ILE A 92 7.89 -4.68 10.77
N ASN A 93 7.72 -5.79 11.50
CA ASN A 93 8.29 -7.08 11.15
C ASN A 93 7.26 -8.15 11.51
N ARG A 94 6.71 -8.81 10.50
CA ARG A 94 5.64 -9.79 10.68
C ARG A 94 5.83 -10.98 9.75
N THR A 95 5.57 -12.17 10.28
CA THR A 95 5.45 -13.39 9.48
C THR A 95 4.00 -13.81 9.40
N LEU A 96 3.50 -14.03 8.19
CA LEU A 96 2.14 -14.38 7.87
C LEU A 96 2.12 -15.71 7.11
N ASN A 97 1.07 -16.50 7.30
CA ASN A 97 0.81 -17.68 6.47
C ASN A 97 -0.23 -17.28 5.41
N PHE A 98 0.19 -17.21 4.15
CA PHE A 98 -0.65 -16.72 3.05
C PHE A 98 -1.91 -17.58 2.88
N CYS A 99 -1.79 -18.89 2.88
CA CYS A 99 -2.93 -19.79 2.66
C CYS A 99 -3.94 -19.77 3.81
N LYS A 100 -3.47 -19.55 5.03
CA LYS A 100 -4.33 -19.33 6.19
C LYS A 100 -5.07 -17.99 6.10
N LEU A 101 -4.39 -16.92 5.65
CA LEU A 101 -5.02 -15.63 5.40
C LEU A 101 -6.15 -15.75 4.36
N MET A 102 -5.90 -16.48 3.27
CA MET A 102 -6.90 -16.72 2.22
C MET A 102 -8.13 -17.47 2.74
N LYS A 103 -7.93 -18.51 3.56
CA LYS A 103 -9.04 -19.31 4.11
C LYS A 103 -9.86 -18.58 5.16
N GLN A 104 -9.21 -17.74 5.99
CA GLN A 104 -9.86 -17.16 7.16
C GLN A 104 -10.67 -15.89 6.89
N ARG A 105 -10.84 -15.43 5.63
CA ARG A 105 -11.35 -14.08 5.30
C ARG A 105 -10.73 -13.06 6.26
N THR A 106 -9.43 -12.82 6.09
CA THR A 106 -8.56 -11.95 6.91
C THR A 106 -9.30 -10.95 7.80
N SER A 107 -9.18 -11.10 9.13
CA SER A 107 -9.77 -10.17 10.10
C SER A 107 -9.06 -8.81 10.15
N ASP A 108 -7.85 -8.70 9.61
CA ASP A 108 -7.11 -7.45 9.50
C ASP A 108 -7.62 -6.63 8.30
N PRO A 109 -8.30 -5.48 8.53
CA PRO A 109 -8.87 -4.68 7.45
C PRO A 109 -7.82 -4.11 6.49
N LEU A 110 -6.60 -3.85 6.97
CA LEU A 110 -5.52 -3.31 6.13
C LEU A 110 -5.03 -4.37 5.15
N LEU A 111 -4.74 -5.58 5.65
CA LEU A 111 -4.32 -6.69 4.77
C LEU A 111 -5.42 -7.04 3.76
N ARG A 112 -6.68 -6.97 4.17
CA ARG A 112 -7.81 -7.18 3.26
C ARG A 112 -7.87 -6.11 2.17
N GLY A 113 -7.75 -4.83 2.54
CA GLY A 113 -7.77 -3.71 1.59
C GLY A 113 -6.65 -3.81 0.56
N ILE A 114 -5.42 -4.10 1.02
CA ILE A 114 -4.27 -4.32 0.14
C ILE A 114 -4.53 -5.50 -0.81
N TYR A 115 -5.03 -6.62 -0.31
CA TYR A 115 -5.32 -7.79 -1.14
C TYR A 115 -6.42 -7.52 -2.18
N GLU A 116 -7.51 -6.85 -1.79
CA GLU A 116 -8.58 -6.45 -2.70
C GLU A 116 -8.09 -5.46 -3.77
N ASP A 117 -7.15 -4.59 -3.43
CA ASP A 117 -6.53 -3.66 -4.38
C ASP A 117 -5.66 -4.39 -5.41
N LEU A 118 -4.82 -5.31 -4.96
CA LEU A 118 -3.98 -6.14 -5.84
C LEU A 118 -4.82 -6.93 -6.84
N LEU A 119 -5.97 -7.47 -6.42
CA LEU A 119 -6.88 -8.21 -7.29
C LEU A 119 -7.45 -7.38 -8.45
N LYS A 120 -7.50 -6.04 -8.33
CA LYS A 120 -7.98 -5.15 -9.41
C LYS A 120 -6.96 -5.01 -10.54
N HIS A 121 -5.69 -5.29 -10.28
CA HIS A 121 -4.58 -4.95 -11.17
C HIS A 121 -4.01 -6.15 -11.92
N GLY A 122 -4.62 -7.33 -11.85
CA GLY A 122 -4.20 -8.48 -12.64
C GLY A 122 -4.75 -9.83 -12.18
N ASN A 123 -4.10 -10.91 -12.62
CA ASN A 123 -4.43 -12.27 -12.20
C ASN A 123 -3.64 -12.63 -10.94
N PHE A 124 -4.12 -12.19 -9.78
CA PHE A 124 -3.50 -12.51 -8.50
C PHE A 124 -3.99 -13.86 -7.92
N ILE A 125 -3.24 -14.41 -6.96
CA ILE A 125 -3.54 -15.72 -6.34
C ILE A 125 -4.78 -15.58 -5.44
N LYS A 126 -5.84 -16.35 -5.74
CA LYS A 126 -7.16 -16.22 -5.08
C LYS A 126 -7.49 -17.30 -4.07
N GLU A 127 -6.79 -18.43 -4.12
CA GLU A 127 -7.06 -19.58 -3.27
C GLU A 127 -5.79 -20.40 -3.08
N CYS A 128 -5.83 -21.27 -2.08
CA CYS A 128 -4.80 -22.28 -1.86
C CYS A 128 -5.38 -23.69 -2.00
N PRO A 129 -4.60 -24.66 -2.52
CA PRO A 129 -3.17 -24.57 -2.86
C PRO A 129 -2.92 -23.67 -4.10
N ILE A 130 -1.79 -22.97 -4.11
CA ILE A 130 -1.41 -22.11 -5.24
C ILE A 130 -1.00 -23.05 -6.38
N ARG A 131 -1.83 -23.13 -7.42
CA ARG A 131 -1.57 -24.03 -8.53
C ARG A 131 -0.40 -23.56 -9.38
N ARG A 132 0.26 -24.52 -10.01
CA ARG A 132 1.17 -24.25 -11.11
C ARG A 132 0.43 -23.42 -12.17
N GLY A 133 0.97 -22.25 -12.50
CA GLY A 133 0.27 -21.31 -13.36
C GLY A 133 1.03 -20.00 -13.53
N THR A 134 0.39 -19.02 -14.17
CA THR A 134 0.93 -17.68 -14.33
C THR A 134 0.03 -16.69 -13.61
N TYR A 135 0.64 -15.88 -12.75
CA TYR A 135 0.02 -14.84 -11.97
C TYR A 135 0.67 -13.52 -12.35
N SER A 136 -0.13 -12.47 -12.44
CA SER A 136 0.36 -11.17 -12.89
C SER A 136 -0.28 -10.02 -12.13
N LEU A 137 0.48 -8.95 -12.02
CA LEU A 137 0.05 -7.60 -11.67
C LEU A 137 0.58 -6.67 -12.75
N THR A 138 -0.25 -5.80 -13.28
CA THR A 138 0.12 -4.91 -14.39
C THR A 138 -0.11 -3.47 -13.99
N ASN A 139 0.93 -2.65 -14.15
CA ASN A 139 0.90 -1.21 -13.90
C ASN A 139 0.32 -0.85 -12.52
N TYR A 140 0.62 -1.67 -11.50
CA TYR A 140 0.17 -1.45 -10.14
C TYR A 140 0.76 -0.15 -9.59
N LYS A 141 -0.12 0.75 -9.14
CA LYS A 141 0.24 1.96 -8.41
C LYS A 141 -0.24 1.78 -6.97
N VAL A 142 0.60 2.15 -6.01
CA VAL A 142 0.21 2.15 -4.60
C VAL A 142 -0.97 3.09 -4.40
N ASP A 143 -2.07 2.58 -3.86
CA ASP A 143 -3.21 3.39 -3.47
C ASP A 143 -2.87 4.21 -2.21
N GLU A 144 -2.64 5.50 -2.42
CA GLU A 144 -2.25 6.47 -1.40
C GLU A 144 -3.37 6.71 -0.37
N GLU A 145 -4.63 6.38 -0.70
CA GLU A 145 -5.77 6.49 0.23
C GLU A 145 -5.77 5.39 1.29
N MET A 146 -5.11 4.24 1.01
CA MET A 146 -4.96 3.15 1.97
C MET A 146 -3.91 3.43 3.04
N LEU A 147 -3.12 4.48 2.87
CA LEU A 147 -2.05 4.82 3.78
C LEU A 147 -2.56 5.59 5.00
N PRO A 148 -2.14 5.24 6.22
CA PRO A 148 -2.54 5.98 7.40
C PRO A 148 -2.12 7.46 7.36
N SER A 149 -3.01 8.35 7.78
CA SER A 149 -2.82 9.80 7.74
C SER A 149 -1.68 10.35 8.60
N PHE A 150 -1.11 9.51 9.46
CA PHE A 150 0.01 9.82 10.33
C PHE A 150 1.39 9.50 9.72
N LEU A 151 1.45 8.93 8.51
CA LEU A 151 2.74 8.62 7.89
C LEU A 151 3.57 9.91 7.67
N PRO A 152 4.86 9.91 8.07
CA PRO A 152 5.75 11.04 7.83
C PRO A 152 6.22 11.08 6.38
N GLU A 153 6.79 12.21 5.97
CA GLU A 153 7.64 12.21 4.78
C GLU A 153 8.95 11.50 5.14
N ALA A 154 9.21 10.39 4.47
CA ALA A 154 10.35 9.55 4.77
C ALA A 154 10.69 8.69 3.55
N LYS A 155 11.97 8.31 3.45
CA LYS A 155 12.33 7.15 2.64
C LYS A 155 12.03 5.89 3.43
N PHE A 156 11.58 4.88 2.72
CA PHE A 156 11.23 3.59 3.30
C PHE A 156 11.95 2.47 2.58
N ARG A 157 12.04 1.35 3.30
CA ARG A 157 12.41 0.03 2.81
C ARG A 157 11.25 -0.89 3.14
N PHE A 158 10.76 -1.60 2.14
CA PHE A 158 9.79 -2.67 2.27
C PHE A 158 10.44 -3.98 1.85
N GLY A 159 10.57 -4.94 2.77
CA GLY A 159 11.06 -6.28 2.47
C GLY A 159 9.94 -7.30 2.46
N LEU A 160 9.99 -8.22 1.50
CA LEU A 160 9.11 -9.37 1.38
C LEU A 160 9.94 -10.62 1.13
N GLN A 161 9.82 -11.61 2.00
CA GLN A 161 10.37 -12.95 1.80
C GLN A 161 9.23 -13.96 1.72
N ILE A 162 9.16 -14.67 0.60
CA ILE A 162 8.21 -15.74 0.34
C ILE A 162 8.96 -17.07 0.50
N SER A 163 8.46 -17.98 1.32
CA SER A 163 9.11 -19.26 1.60
C SER A 163 8.09 -20.37 1.83
N LYS A 164 8.52 -21.62 1.62
CA LYS A 164 7.71 -22.78 2.04
C LYS A 164 7.86 -22.98 3.55
N PRO A 165 6.82 -23.38 4.30
CA PRO A 165 6.89 -23.55 5.76
C PRO A 165 8.00 -24.48 6.28
N LYS A 166 8.35 -25.51 5.50
CA LYS A 166 9.42 -26.48 5.79
C LYS A 166 10.43 -26.60 4.65
N GLY A 167 10.50 -25.57 3.79
CA GLY A 167 11.38 -25.57 2.63
C GLY A 167 12.22 -24.30 2.55
N GLY A 168 12.88 -24.11 1.41
CA GLY A 168 13.70 -22.93 1.17
C GLY A 168 12.90 -21.67 0.87
N VAL A 169 13.64 -20.57 0.77
CA VAL A 169 13.13 -19.31 0.23
C VAL A 169 12.79 -19.49 -1.24
N ILE A 170 11.61 -18.99 -1.63
CA ILE A 170 11.12 -18.98 -3.00
C ILE A 170 11.47 -17.64 -3.64
N VAL A 171 11.11 -16.53 -2.97
CA VAL A 171 11.40 -15.17 -3.42
C VAL A 171 11.88 -14.34 -2.23
N ARG A 172 12.89 -13.51 -2.45
CA ARG A 172 13.25 -12.39 -1.58
C ARG A 172 13.15 -11.13 -2.41
N SER A 173 12.40 -10.14 -1.96
CA SER A 173 12.31 -8.83 -2.61
C SER A 173 12.47 -7.72 -1.59
N ILE A 174 13.12 -6.64 -2.02
CA ILE A 174 13.34 -5.43 -1.26
C ILE A 174 12.95 -4.27 -2.17
N VAL A 175 11.99 -3.46 -1.73
CA VAL A 175 11.54 -2.26 -2.40
C VAL A 175 12.03 -1.06 -1.61
N PHE A 176 12.72 -0.15 -2.28
CA PHE A 176 13.08 1.15 -1.72
C PHE A 176 12.21 2.23 -2.36
N GLY A 177 11.81 3.20 -1.55
CA GLY A 177 11.01 4.32 -2.03
C GLY A 177 10.96 5.45 -1.05
N ARG A 178 10.08 6.41 -1.33
CA ARG A 178 9.79 7.55 -0.45
C ARG A 178 8.32 7.92 -0.48
N ILE A 179 7.89 8.49 0.63
CA ILE A 179 6.57 9.08 0.81
C ILE A 179 6.77 10.60 0.87
N ASP A 180 6.16 11.32 -0.04
CA ASP A 180 6.07 12.79 -0.03
C ASP A 180 4.66 13.20 0.39
N LYS A 181 4.47 14.34 1.08
CA LYS A 181 3.12 14.92 1.24
C LYS A 181 2.85 15.84 0.06
N SER A 182 1.62 15.86 -0.41
CA SER A 182 1.26 16.73 -1.52
C SER A 182 1.35 18.20 -1.11
N LYS A 183 1.74 19.04 -2.07
CA LYS A 183 2.01 20.48 -1.91
C LYS A 183 0.82 21.32 -1.42
N GLY A 184 -0.39 20.74 -1.32
CA GLY A 184 -1.55 21.43 -0.74
C GLY A 184 -1.35 21.82 0.73
N PHE A 185 -0.46 21.12 1.45
CA PHE A 185 -0.24 21.34 2.88
C PHE A 185 0.85 22.36 3.23
N ASP A 186 1.89 22.52 2.39
CA ASP A 186 2.97 23.49 2.64
C ASP A 186 2.47 24.94 2.64
N ASN A 187 1.42 25.22 1.86
CA ASN A 187 0.79 26.53 1.85
C ASN A 187 0.06 26.82 3.17
N LEU A 188 -0.61 25.82 3.78
CA LEU A 188 -1.33 26.00 5.05
C LEU A 188 -0.39 26.25 6.25
N LYS A 189 0.81 25.66 6.25
CA LYS A 189 1.82 25.96 7.29
C LYS A 189 2.35 27.40 7.21
N ARG A 190 2.42 28.00 6.02
CA ARG A 190 2.78 29.42 5.86
C ARG A 190 1.72 30.37 6.38
N PHE A 191 0.44 29.99 6.36
CA PHE A 191 -0.66 30.84 6.86
C PHE A 191 -0.91 30.75 8.37
N SER A 192 -0.32 29.78 9.07
CA SER A 192 -0.46 29.65 10.54
C SER A 192 0.66 30.32 11.34
N LEU A 193 1.66 30.90 10.67
CA LEU A 193 2.80 31.60 11.28
C LEU A 193 2.86 33.09 10.91
N GLY A 194 1.72 33.67 10.51
CA GLY A 194 1.54 35.10 10.28
C GLY A 194 0.51 35.67 11.24
#